data_AF-A0A450YYQ3-F1
#
_entry.id   AF-A0A450YYQ3-F1
#
_cell.length_a   1.000
_cell.length_b   1.000
_cell.length_c   1.000
_cell.angle_alpha   90.00
_cell.angle_beta   90.00
_cell.angle_gamma   90.00
#
_symmetry.space_group_name_H-M   'P 1'
#
loop_
_entity.id
_entity.type
_entity.pdbx_description
1 polymer ?
#
loop_
_entity_poly.entity_id
_entity_poly.type
_entity_poly.pdbx_seq_one_letter_code
_entity_poly.pdbx_strand_id
1 'polypeptide(L)' 'GALEARIEAIFSTLAVRAIEVDTETRARIRGCRDPKQLDAWLRKAVLAESPSDIFQARKIVGT' A
#
# COMPACT_ATOMS: atom_id res chain seq x y z
N GLY A 1 11.30 7.68 11.17
CA GLY A 1 12.36 6.68 10.88
C GLY A 1 12.05 5.95 9.58
N ALA A 2 12.92 5.06 9.10
CA ALA A 2 12.79 4.45 7.77
C ALA A 2 11.50 3.63 7.55
N LEU A 3 10.88 3.12 8.62
CA LEU A 3 9.58 2.44 8.55
C LEU A 3 8.44 3.45 8.33
N GLU A 4 8.34 4.47 9.20
CA GLU A 4 7.33 5.54 9.10
C GLU A 4 7.38 6.24 7.74
N ALA A 5 8.56 6.53 7.21
CA ALA A 5 8.70 7.17 5.90
C ALA A 5 8.07 6.32 4.76
N ARG A 6 8.17 4.99 4.83
CA ARG A 6 7.53 4.10 3.85
C ARG A 6 6.01 4.07 4.02
N ILE A 7 5.55 4.06 5.27
CA ILE A 7 4.11 4.12 5.60
C ILE A 7 3.51 5.41 5.02
N GLU A 8 4.14 6.56 5.23
CA GLU A 8 3.67 7.84 4.70
C GLU A 8 3.74 7.89 3.17
N ALA A 9 4.78 7.33 2.55
CA ALA A 9 4.88 7.24 1.10
C ALA A 9 3.71 6.43 0.48
N ILE A 10 3.27 5.35 1.13
CA ILE A 10 2.10 4.58 0.69
C ILE A 10 0.84 5.46 0.74
N PHE A 11 0.59 6.13 1.88
CA PHE A 11 -0.59 7.00 2.02
C PHE A 11 -0.57 8.17 1.03
N SER A 12 0.60 8.80 0.84
CA SER A 12 0.76 9.89 -0.12
C SER A 12 0.47 9.42 -1.55
N THR A 13 0.96 8.23 -1.93
CA THR A 13 0.67 7.65 -3.24
C THR A 13 -0.83 7.38 -3.44
N LEU A 14 -1.50 6.80 -2.44
CA LEU A 14 -2.95 6.56 -2.51
C LEU A 14 -3.75 7.88 -2.58
N ALA A 15 -3.31 8.92 -1.86
CA ALA A 15 -3.93 10.24 -1.93
C ALA A 15 -3.77 10.90 -3.31
N VAL A 16 -2.59 10.80 -3.94
CA VAL A 16 -2.37 11.27 -5.33
C VAL A 16 -3.28 10.54 -6.32
N ARG A 17 -3.62 9.28 -6.03
CA ARG A 17 -4.54 8.46 -6.82
C ARG A 17 -6.02 8.71 -6.49
N ALA A 18 -6.32 9.64 -5.57
CA ALA A 18 -7.66 9.89 -5.05
C ALA A 18 -8.34 8.63 -4.46
N ILE A 19 -7.55 7.72 -3.89
CA ILE A 19 -8.04 6.50 -3.24
C ILE A 19 -8.20 6.80 -1.75
N GLU A 20 -9.45 6.83 -1.29
CA GLU A 20 -9.76 6.99 0.12
C GLU A 20 -9.37 5.73 0.91
N VAL A 21 -8.67 5.93 2.02
CA VAL A 21 -8.19 4.83 2.87
C VAL A 21 -9.01 4.78 4.15
N ASP A 22 -9.78 3.71 4.30
CA ASP A 22 -10.57 3.43 5.49
C ASP A 22 -9.71 3.14 6.73
N THR A 23 -10.35 3.14 7.89
CA THR A 23 -9.70 2.95 9.19
C THR A 23 -9.00 1.59 9.32
N GLU A 24 -9.57 0.52 8.78
CA GLU A 24 -9.00 -0.83 8.85
C GLU A 24 -7.74 -0.91 7.98
N THR A 25 -7.83 -0.45 6.72
CA THR A 25 -6.69 -0.38 5.81
C THR A 25 -5.56 0.47 6.42
N ARG A 26 -5.91 1.62 7.01
CA ARG A 26 -4.95 2.51 7.67
C ARG A 26 -4.26 1.84 8.85
N ALA A 27 -5.01 1.14 9.70
CA ALA A 27 -4.47 0.40 10.84
C ALA A 27 -3.54 -0.73 10.37
N ARG A 28 -3.91 -1.45 9.31
CA ARG A 28 -3.11 -2.53 8.73
C ARG A 28 -1.78 -2.03 8.18
N ILE A 29 -1.77 -0.90 7.47
CA ILE A 29 -0.53 -0.31 6.95
C ILE A 29 0.39 0.11 8.10
N ARG A 30 -0.14 0.82 9.11
CA ARG A 30 0.63 1.28 10.27
C ARG A 30 1.13 0.16 11.18
N GLY A 31 0.39 -0.94 11.27
CA GLY A 31 0.78 -2.10 12.05
C GLY A 31 1.92 -2.94 11.43
N CYS A 32 2.23 -2.73 10.14
CA CYS A 32 3.24 -3.51 9.45
C CYS A 32 4.66 -3.08 9.84
N ARG A 33 5.44 -4.03 10.37
CA ARG A 33 6.85 -3.82 10.75
C ARG A 33 7.86 -4.40 9.77
N ASP A 34 7.38 -5.02 8.68
CA ASP A 34 8.26 -5.57 7.65
C ASP A 34 8.51 -4.53 6.54
N PRO A 35 9.73 -4.00 6.42
CA PRO A 35 10.03 -2.96 5.44
C PRO A 35 9.87 -3.44 4.00
N LYS A 36 10.14 -4.72 3.71
CA LYS A 36 10.01 -5.29 2.36
C LYS A 36 8.54 -5.36 1.92
N GLN A 37 7.65 -5.69 2.86
CA GLN A 37 6.21 -5.71 2.66
C GLN A 37 5.68 -4.30 2.36
N LEU A 38 6.13 -3.28 3.10
CA LEU A 38 5.79 -1.88 2.83
C LEU A 38 6.27 -1.43 1.45
N ASP A 39 7.51 -1.75 1.07
CA ASP A 39 8.04 -1.48 -0.27
C ASP A 39 7.20 -2.17 -1.37
N ALA A 40 6.71 -3.38 -1.12
CA ALA A 40 5.82 -4.09 -2.05
C ALA A 40 4.43 -3.43 -2.15
N TRP A 41 3.88 -2.95 -1.05
CA TRP A 41 2.62 -2.20 -1.04
C TRP A 41 2.75 -0.85 -1.73
N LEU A 42 3.86 -0.15 -1.55
CA LEU A 42 4.14 1.11 -2.24
C LEU A 42 4.12 0.94 -3.76
N ARG A 43 4.80 -0.09 -4.29
CA ARG A 43 4.78 -0.39 -5.73
C ARG A 43 3.37 -0.69 -6.26
N LYS A 44 2.52 -1.34 -5.47
CA LYS A 44 1.14 -1.63 -5.87
C LYS A 44 0.23 -0.42 -5.75
N ALA A 45 0.44 0.46 -4.78
CA ALA A 45 -0.34 1.69 -4.61
C ALA A 45 -0.32 2.57 -5.86
N VAL A 46 0.77 2.55 -6.64
CA VAL A 46 0.89 3.26 -7.92
C VAL A 46 -0.16 2.79 -8.96
N LEU A 47 -0.52 1.51 -8.92
CA LEU A 47 -1.42 0.87 -9.88
C LEU A 47 -2.80 0.54 -9.28
N ALA A 48 -3.00 0.75 -7.99
CA ALA A 48 -4.22 0.41 -7.29
C ALA A 48 -5.42 1.19 -7.88
N GLU A 49 -6.57 0.52 -7.91
CA GLU A 49 -7.88 1.11 -8.20
C GLU A 49 -8.72 1.16 -6.92
N SER A 50 -8.33 0.41 -5.90
CA SER A 50 -8.95 0.36 -4.58
C SER A 50 -7.91 0.12 -3.48
N PRO A 51 -8.21 0.47 -2.21
CA PRO A 51 -7.28 0.29 -1.10
C PRO A 51 -6.84 -1.17 -0.93
N SER A 52 -7.77 -2.10 -1.17
CA SER A 52 -7.55 -3.54 -1.05
C SER A 52 -6.49 -4.09 -2.02
N ASP A 53 -6.30 -3.45 -3.18
CA ASP A 53 -5.39 -3.92 -4.24
C ASP A 53 -3.93 -3.99 -3.80
N ILE A 54 -3.54 -3.09 -2.89
CA ILE A 54 -2.17 -3.08 -2.37
C ILE A 54 -1.85 -4.37 -1.59
N PHE A 55 -2.86 -5.02 -1.02
CA PHE A 55 -2.69 -6.25 -0.25
C PHE A 55 -2.71 -7.52 -1.10
N GLN A 56 -3.25 -7.46 -2.33
CA GLN A 56 -3.43 -8.66 -3.15
C GLN A 56 -2.08 -9.22 -3.64
N ALA A 57 -1.87 -10.53 -3.54
CA ALA A 57 -0.75 -11.17 -4.22
C ALA A 57 -0.91 -10.96 -5.73
N ARG A 58 0.13 -10.48 -6.42
CA ARG A 58 0.08 -10.23 -7.87
C ARG A 58 -0.31 -11.54 -8.56
N LYS A 59 -1.52 -11.61 -9.12
CA LYS A 59 -1.84 -12.68 -10.05
C LYS A 59 -1.05 -12.39 -11.32
N ILE A 60 -0.06 -13.21 -11.61
CA ILE A 60 0.45 -13.30 -12.97
C ILE A 60 -0.71 -13.85 -13.80
N VAL A 61 -1.39 -12.98 -14.54
CA VAL A 61 -2.28 -13.47 -15.61
C VAL A 61 -1.36 -14.07 -16.66
N GLY A 62 -1.39 -15.40 -16.77
CA GLY A 62 -0.62 -16.15 -17.75
C GLY A 62 -1.26 -16.03 -19.13
N THR A 63 -0.40 -15.67 -20.08
CA THR A 63 -0.38 -15.94 -21.54
C THR A 63 -1.68 -16.34 -22.24
#